data_AF-V6SCN0-F1
#
_entry.id   AF-V6SCN0-F1
#
_cell.length_a   1.000
_cell.length_b   1.000
_cell.length_c   1.000
_cell.angle_alpha   90.00
_cell.angle_beta   90.00
_cell.angle_gamma   90.00
#
_symmetry.space_group_name_H-M   'P 1'
#
loop_
_entity.id
_entity.type
_entity.pdbx_description
1 polymer ?
#
loop_
_entity_poly.entity_id
_entity_poly.type
_entity_poly.pdbx_seq_one_letter_code
_entity_poly.pdbx_strand_id
1 'polypeptide(L)'
;MNWKKYRTLFTLLIIAPILAGFHMLIVKSLVSAEIYEAFHYSLPMLYCLFTAASAVILLISIIMKQRGPEQIGNVFLITTSVKMALCYALIQPVLNTDTQSAHFEKINFFVIFILFLAIEVLLTSRLLNDGNEKGKNS
;
A
#
# COMPACT_ATOMS: atom_id res chain seq x y z
N MET A 1 13.55 -19.81 12.69
CA MET A 1 12.96 -18.55 12.19
C MET A 1 11.44 -18.72 12.11
N ASN A 2 10.65 -17.95 12.86
CA ASN A 2 9.21 -18.20 13.05
C ASN A 2 8.40 -17.75 11.81
N TRP A 3 8.31 -18.60 10.78
CA TRP A 3 7.74 -18.30 9.45
C TRP A 3 6.31 -17.74 9.46
N LYS A 4 5.50 -18.09 10.48
CA LYS A 4 4.14 -17.56 10.63
C LYS A 4 4.11 -16.03 10.75
N LYS A 5 5.16 -15.41 11.31
CA LYS A 5 5.25 -13.96 11.52
C LYS A 5 5.39 -13.19 10.19
N TYR A 6 6.06 -13.79 9.20
CA TYR A 6 6.35 -13.18 7.90
C TYR A 6 5.28 -13.48 6.84
N ARG A 7 4.31 -14.35 7.15
CA ARG A 7 3.18 -14.69 6.27
C ARG A 7 2.46 -13.44 5.74
N THR A 8 2.31 -12.42 6.57
CA THR A 8 1.68 -11.15 6.21
C THR A 8 2.44 -10.43 5.08
N LEU A 9 3.77 -10.42 5.13
CA LEU A 9 4.61 -9.81 4.07
C LEU A 9 4.57 -10.62 2.78
N PHE A 10 4.64 -11.95 2.88
CA PHE A 10 4.48 -12.81 1.69
C PHE A 10 3.10 -12.64 1.05
N THR A 11 2.06 -12.47 1.86
CA THR A 11 0.70 -12.21 1.35
C THR A 11 0.65 -10.89 0.59
N LEU A 12 1.29 -9.82 1.09
CA LEU A 12 1.42 -8.56 0.36
C LEU A 12 2.17 -8.75 -0.97
N LEU A 13 3.31 -9.45 -0.96
CA LEU A 13 4.13 -9.69 -2.15
C LEU A 13 3.43 -10.51 -3.24
N ILE A 14 2.42 -11.30 -2.89
CA ILE A 14 1.59 -12.06 -3.85
C ILE A 14 0.41 -11.21 -4.33
N ILE A 15 -0.29 -10.52 -3.42
CA ILE A 15 -1.48 -9.72 -3.77
C ILE A 15 -1.11 -8.51 -4.63
N ALA A 16 -0.01 -7.82 -4.31
CA ALA A 16 0.42 -6.61 -5.02
C ALA A 16 0.59 -6.82 -6.54
N PRO A 17 1.35 -7.84 -7.03
CA PRO A 17 1.48 -8.07 -8.47
C PRO A 17 0.17 -8.52 -9.14
N ILE A 18 -0.69 -9.27 -8.44
CA ILE A 18 -2.01 -9.66 -8.98
C ILE A 18 -2.87 -8.41 -9.20
N LEU A 19 -2.94 -7.52 -8.20
CA LEU A 19 -3.66 -6.25 -8.31
C LEU A 19 -3.06 -5.35 -9.39
N ALA A 20 -1.72 -5.29 -9.48
CA ALA A 20 -1.02 -4.53 -10.49
C ALA A 20 -1.39 -5.01 -11.91
N GLY A 21 -1.33 -6.33 -12.14
CA GLY A 21 -1.72 -6.92 -13.42
C GLY A 21 -3.16 -6.58 -13.78
N PHE A 22 -4.10 -6.78 -12.85
CA PHE A 22 -5.51 -6.50 -13.11
C PHE A 22 -5.78 -5.01 -13.38
N HIS A 23 -5.22 -4.10 -12.58
CA HIS A 23 -5.41 -2.67 -12.76
C HIS A 23 -4.75 -2.17 -14.05
N MET A 24 -3.55 -2.64 -14.39
CA MET A 24 -2.89 -2.28 -15.65
C MET A 24 -3.68 -2.74 -16.88
N LEU A 25 -4.30 -3.92 -16.83
CA LEU A 25 -5.18 -4.40 -17.91
C LEU A 25 -6.41 -3.48 -18.08
N ILE A 26 -7.01 -3.05 -16.98
CA ILE A 26 -8.14 -2.11 -16.98
C ILE A 26 -7.71 -0.76 -17.57
N VAL A 27 -6.59 -0.19 -17.11
CA VAL A 27 -6.12 1.12 -17.57
C VAL A 27 -5.77 1.07 -19.07
N LYS A 28 -5.08 0.03 -19.53
CA LYS A 28 -4.77 -0.14 -20.97
C LYS A 28 -6.01 -0.28 -21.85
N SER A 29 -7.13 -0.77 -21.31
CA SER A 29 -8.39 -0.90 -22.03
C SER A 29 -9.18 0.42 -22.09
N LEU A 30 -9.09 1.23 -21.03
CA LEU A 30 -9.88 2.47 -20.88
C LEU A 30 -9.15 3.74 -21.36
N VAL A 31 -7.82 3.74 -21.36
CA VAL A 31 -6.99 4.91 -21.63
C VAL A 31 -6.20 4.69 -22.91
N SER A 32 -6.15 5.71 -23.78
CA SER A 32 -5.37 5.66 -25.02
C SER A 32 -3.86 5.60 -24.74
N ALA A 33 -3.10 5.00 -25.67
CA ALA A 33 -1.65 4.90 -25.54
C ALA A 33 -0.98 6.28 -25.39
N GLU A 34 -1.42 7.31 -26.12
CA GLU A 34 -0.88 8.67 -26.01
C GLU A 34 -1.05 9.26 -24.59
N ILE A 35 -2.21 9.05 -23.97
CA ILE A 35 -2.47 9.54 -22.60
C ILE A 35 -1.60 8.78 -21.60
N TYR A 36 -1.44 7.46 -21.78
CA TYR A 36 -0.65 6.60 -20.90
C TYR A 36 0.85 6.92 -20.95
N GLU A 37 1.41 7.17 -22.13
CA GLU A 37 2.82 7.55 -22.30
C GLU A 37 3.12 8.96 -21.78
N ALA A 38 2.09 9.81 -21.64
CA ALA A 38 2.21 11.16 -21.09
C ALA A 38 2.16 11.22 -19.55
N PHE A 39 2.10 10.08 -18.85
CA PHE A 39 2.11 10.05 -17.39
C PHE A 39 3.48 10.42 -16.82
N HIS A 40 3.49 11.29 -15.80
CA HIS A 40 4.70 11.67 -15.08
C HIS A 40 5.24 10.49 -14.25
N TYR A 41 4.34 9.77 -13.57
CA TYR A 41 4.64 8.53 -12.86
C TYR A 41 4.00 7.34 -13.56
N SER A 42 4.84 6.43 -14.04
CA SER A 42 4.37 5.17 -14.61
C SER A 42 3.66 4.30 -13.56
N LEU A 43 2.61 3.57 -13.97
CA LEU A 43 1.92 2.62 -13.07
C LEU A 43 2.87 1.62 -12.40
N PRO A 44 3.84 0.98 -13.10
CA PRO A 44 4.76 0.05 -12.46
C PRO A 44 5.59 0.70 -11.34
N MET A 45 6.03 1.95 -11.55
CA MET A 45 6.79 2.70 -10.55
C MET A 45 5.93 2.96 -9.30
N LEU A 46 4.67 3.38 -9.48
CA LEU A 46 3.75 3.57 -8.36
C LEU A 46 3.52 2.26 -7.59
N TYR A 47 3.22 1.16 -8.28
CA TYR A 47 3.03 -0.14 -7.62
C TYR A 47 4.28 -0.60 -6.85
N CYS A 48 5.47 -0.39 -7.41
CA CYS A 48 6.72 -0.71 -6.72
C CYS A 48 6.90 0.13 -5.44
N LEU A 49 6.69 1.44 -5.55
CA LEU A 49 6.79 2.37 -4.43
C LEU A 49 5.80 2.03 -3.31
N PHE A 50 4.52 1.85 -3.66
CA PHE A 50 3.47 1.52 -2.70
C PHE A 50 3.72 0.17 -2.04
N THR A 51 4.16 -0.84 -2.80
CA THR A 51 4.53 -2.15 -2.23
C THR A 51 5.69 -2.04 -1.26
N ALA A 52 6.73 -1.26 -1.59
CA ALA A 52 7.86 -1.03 -0.72
C ALA A 52 7.45 -0.31 0.58
N ALA A 53 6.64 0.76 0.46
CA ALA A 53 6.12 1.49 1.61
C ALA A 53 5.26 0.59 2.52
N SER A 54 4.35 -0.20 1.94
CA SER A 54 3.53 -1.15 2.68
C SER A 54 4.35 -2.26 3.34
N ALA A 55 5.39 -2.75 2.68
CA ALA A 55 6.30 -3.73 3.26
C ALA A 55 7.03 -3.16 4.47
N VAL A 56 7.50 -1.91 4.41
CA VAL A 56 8.11 -1.20 5.54
C VAL A 56 7.12 -1.03 6.69
N ILE A 57 5.89 -0.56 6.42
CA ILE A 57 4.84 -0.41 7.45
C ILE A 57 4.58 -1.75 8.15
N LEU A 58 4.35 -2.81 7.38
CA LEU A 58 4.09 -4.14 7.93
C LEU A 58 5.29 -4.70 8.70
N LEU A 59 6.52 -4.47 8.23
CA LEU A 59 7.74 -4.87 8.93
C LEU A 59 7.84 -4.19 10.30
N ILE A 60 7.62 -2.87 10.36
CA ILE A 60 7.64 -2.12 11.62
C ILE A 60 6.53 -2.65 12.55
N SER A 61 5.31 -2.84 12.06
CA SER A 61 4.20 -3.43 12.83
C SER A 61 4.52 -4.83 13.36
N ILE A 62 5.18 -5.67 12.55
CA ILE A 62 5.64 -7.01 12.94
C ILE A 62 6.70 -6.94 14.05
N ILE A 63 7.65 -6.00 13.98
CA ILE A 63 8.67 -5.81 15.02
C ILE A 63 8.00 -5.37 16.33
N MET A 64 7.09 -4.41 16.24
CA MET A 64 6.36 -3.85 17.39
C MET A 64 5.40 -4.82 18.06
N LYS A 65 4.96 -5.88 17.36
CA LYS A 65 4.19 -6.98 17.97
C LYS A 65 4.85 -7.61 19.20
N GLN A 66 6.18 -7.53 19.34
CA GLN A 66 6.87 -8.05 20.53
C GLN A 66 6.64 -7.22 21.79
N ARG A 67 6.15 -5.98 21.66
CA ARG A 67 5.98 -5.04 22.77
C ARG A 67 4.53 -4.91 23.27
N GLY A 68 3.57 -5.53 22.56
CA GLY A 68 2.15 -5.57 22.93
C GLY A 68 1.21 -5.22 21.78
N PRO A 69 -0.06 -5.69 21.80
CA PRO A 69 -1.03 -5.49 20.72
C PRO A 69 -1.41 -4.01 20.53
N GLU A 70 -1.54 -3.22 21.60
CA GLU A 70 -1.85 -1.77 21.53
C GLU A 70 -0.81 -0.99 20.72
N GLN A 71 0.45 -1.40 20.81
CA GLN A 71 1.54 -0.74 20.10
C GLN A 71 1.49 -0.98 18.59
N ILE A 72 0.92 -2.11 18.14
CA ILE A 72 0.77 -2.42 16.71
C ILE A 72 -0.16 -1.39 16.04
N GLY A 73 -1.31 -1.13 16.66
CA GLY A 73 -2.30 -0.18 16.13
C GLY A 73 -1.76 1.25 16.06
N ASN A 74 -1.14 1.73 17.14
CA ASN A 74 -0.58 3.08 17.20
C ASN A 74 0.55 3.29 16.18
N VAL A 75 1.47 2.32 16.09
CA VAL A 75 2.57 2.38 15.11
C VAL A 75 2.05 2.32 13.69
N PHE A 76 1.07 1.48 13.42
CA PHE A 76 0.42 1.41 12.11
C PHE A 76 -0.17 2.76 11.69
N LEU A 77 -0.90 3.43 12.59
CA LEU A 77 -1.48 4.74 12.33
C LEU A 77 -0.42 5.82 12.07
N ILE A 78 0.63 5.87 12.88
CA ILE A 78 1.72 6.84 12.71
C ILE A 78 2.44 6.61 11.38
N THR A 79 2.85 5.37 11.10
CA THR A 79 3.59 5.04 9.87
C THR A 79 2.73 5.24 8.60
N THR A 80 1.43 4.93 8.67
CA THR A 80 0.49 5.21 7.57
C THR A 80 0.30 6.71 7.36
N SER A 81 0.26 7.51 8.44
CA SER A 81 0.17 8.98 8.34
C SER A 81 1.42 9.58 7.70
N VAL A 82 2.61 9.05 8.04
CA VAL A 82 3.86 9.44 7.39
C VAL A 82 3.83 9.08 5.91
N LYS A 83 3.39 7.87 5.55
CA LYS A 83 3.20 7.47 4.14
C LYS A 83 2.23 8.42 3.42
N MET A 84 1.12 8.81 4.04
CA MET A 84 0.17 9.77 3.47
C MET A 84 0.85 11.11 3.16
N ALA A 85 1.64 11.66 4.09
CA ALA A 85 2.38 12.89 3.87
C ALA A 85 3.39 12.78 2.73
N LEU A 86 4.12 11.65 2.64
CA LEU A 86 5.03 11.37 1.53
C LEU A 86 4.30 11.25 0.19
N CYS A 87 3.17 10.56 0.16
CA CYS A 87 2.32 10.44 -1.03
C CYS A 87 1.81 11.81 -1.50
N TYR A 88 1.46 12.71 -0.57
CA TYR A 88 1.05 14.07 -0.90
C TYR A 88 2.19 14.86 -1.56
N ALA A 89 3.41 14.77 -1.01
CA ALA A 89 4.57 15.41 -1.61
C ALA A 89 4.89 14.84 -3.01
N LEU A 90 4.72 13.53 -3.20
CA LEU A 90 4.97 12.86 -4.48
C LEU A 90 3.95 13.22 -5.56
N ILE A 91 2.66 13.34 -5.23
CA ILE A 91 1.63 13.67 -6.23
C ILE A 91 1.58 15.17 -6.57
N GLN A 92 2.19 16.03 -5.75
CA GLN A 92 2.21 17.49 -5.94
C GLN A 92 2.51 17.98 -7.38
N PRO A 93 3.53 17.50 -8.11
CA PRO A 93 3.78 17.93 -9.50
C PRO A 93 2.62 17.60 -10.45
N VAL A 94 1.95 16.46 -10.24
CA VAL A 94 0.81 16.03 -11.04
C VAL A 94 -0.43 16.84 -10.69
N LEU A 95 -0.62 17.19 -9.40
CA LEU A 95 -1.77 18.00 -8.94
C LEU A 95 -1.82 19.37 -9.60
N ASN A 96 -0.67 20.02 -9.78
CA ASN A 96 -0.55 21.36 -10.36
C ASN A 96 -0.66 21.38 -11.90
N THR A 97 -0.79 20.21 -12.52
CA THR A 97 -0.93 20.07 -13.98
C THR A 97 -2.40 19.80 -14.33
N ASP A 98 -2.92 20.58 -15.28
CA ASP A 98 -4.31 20.46 -15.78
C ASP A 98 -4.35 19.96 -17.23
N THR A 99 -3.76 18.79 -17.46
CA THR A 99 -3.92 18.04 -18.70
C THR A 99 -4.86 16.85 -18.51
N GLN A 100 -5.41 16.34 -19.60
CA GLN A 100 -6.22 15.12 -19.57
C GLN A 100 -5.42 13.93 -18.99
N SER A 101 -4.14 13.82 -19.33
CA SER A 101 -3.24 12.81 -18.75
C SER A 101 -3.04 12.97 -17.26
N ALA A 102 -2.83 14.19 -16.77
CA ALA A 102 -2.70 14.47 -15.34
C ALA A 102 -3.99 14.12 -14.58
N HIS A 103 -5.18 14.32 -15.18
CA HIS A 103 -6.44 13.92 -14.55
C HIS A 103 -6.54 12.39 -14.36
N PHE A 104 -6.22 11.61 -15.40
CA PHE A 104 -6.19 10.15 -15.29
C PHE A 104 -5.11 9.67 -14.31
N GLU A 105 -3.94 10.29 -14.33
CA GLU A 105 -2.84 9.97 -13.42
C GLU A 105 -3.21 10.21 -11.95
N LYS A 106 -3.89 11.32 -11.63
CA LYS A 106 -4.43 11.61 -10.29
C LYS A 106 -5.34 10.47 -9.81
N ILE A 107 -6.31 10.07 -10.64
CA ILE A 107 -7.26 8.98 -10.31
C ILE A 107 -6.50 7.68 -10.07
N ASN A 108 -5.59 7.30 -10.96
CA ASN A 108 -4.80 6.08 -10.83
C ASN A 108 -3.98 6.08 -9.53
N PHE A 109 -3.33 7.20 -9.19
CA PHE A 109 -2.58 7.34 -7.95
C PHE A 109 -3.48 7.12 -6.71
N PHE A 110 -4.65 7.76 -6.66
CA PHE A 110 -5.57 7.61 -5.53
C PHE A 110 -6.16 6.19 -5.43
N VAL A 111 -6.48 5.56 -6.57
CA VAL A 111 -6.94 4.17 -6.60
C VAL A 111 -5.88 3.24 -6.01
N ILE A 112 -4.62 3.36 -6.45
CA ILE A 112 -3.51 2.56 -5.92
C ILE A 112 -3.34 2.85 -4.42
N PHE A 113 -3.37 4.11 -4.02
CA PHE A 113 -3.25 4.52 -2.62
C PHE A 113 -4.30 3.84 -1.73
N ILE A 114 -5.58 3.90 -2.12
CA ILE A 114 -6.70 3.31 -1.36
C ILE A 114 -6.59 1.79 -1.34
N LEU A 115 -6.24 1.15 -2.46
CA LEU A 115 -6.09 -0.31 -2.52
C LEU A 115 -5.01 -0.81 -1.56
N PHE A 116 -3.84 -0.16 -1.56
CA PHE A 116 -2.76 -0.53 -0.64
C PHE A 116 -3.10 -0.22 0.81
N LEU A 117 -3.79 0.91 1.08
CA LEU A 117 -4.28 1.23 2.42
C LEU A 117 -5.25 0.15 2.94
N ALA A 118 -6.19 -0.30 2.10
CA ALA A 118 -7.13 -1.36 2.47
C ALA A 118 -6.40 -2.67 2.78
N ILE A 119 -5.43 -3.06 1.95
CA ILE A 119 -4.61 -4.26 2.18
C ILE A 119 -3.84 -4.14 3.50
N GLU A 120 -3.20 -3.00 3.75
CA GLU A 120 -2.46 -2.71 4.98
C GLU A 120 -3.35 -2.84 6.23
N VAL A 121 -4.56 -2.28 6.19
CA VAL A 121 -5.55 -2.37 7.28
C VAL A 121 -5.96 -3.82 7.52
N LEU A 122 -6.30 -4.57 6.46
CA LEU A 122 -6.70 -5.97 6.57
C LEU A 122 -5.58 -6.85 7.13
N LEU A 123 -4.36 -6.65 6.66
CA LEU A 123 -3.18 -7.40 7.10
C LEU A 123 -2.77 -7.06 8.52
N THR A 124 -2.84 -5.79 8.91
CA THR A 124 -2.54 -5.35 10.29
C THR A 124 -3.61 -5.79 11.28
N SER A 125 -4.89 -5.76 10.89
CA SER A 125 -6.01 -6.30 11.68
C SER A 125 -5.81 -7.79 11.99
N ARG A 126 -5.38 -8.59 11.00
CA ARG A 126 -5.02 -9.99 11.24
C ARG A 126 -3.85 -10.13 12.22
N LEU A 127 -2.83 -9.26 12.11
CA LEU A 127 -1.68 -9.27 13.01
C LEU A 127 -2.07 -8.97 14.47
N LEU A 128 -3.03 -8.06 14.67
CA LEU A 128 -3.65 -7.73 15.96
C LEU A 128 -4.45 -8.92 16.51
N ASN A 129 -5.31 -9.53 15.69
CA ASN A 129 -6.17 -10.64 16.11
C ASN A 129 -5.35 -11.89 16.51
N ASP A 130 -4.31 -12.23 15.74
CA ASP A 130 -3.36 -13.31 16.07
C ASP A 130 -2.60 -13.06 17.39
N GLY A 131 -2.57 -11.82 17.89
CA GLY A 131 -1.99 -11.48 19.19
C GLY A 131 -2.94 -11.78 20.36
N ASN A 132 -4.24 -11.57 20.17
CA ASN A 132 -5.27 -11.74 21.21
C ASN A 132 -5.54 -13.21 21.56
N GLU A 133 -5.50 -14.14 20.59
CA GLU A 133 -5.76 -15.56 20.87
C GLU A 133 -4.70 -16.21 21.77
N LYS A 134 -3.46 -15.70 21.77
CA LYS A 134 -2.41 -16.22 22.66
C LYS A 134 -2.53 -15.75 24.11
N GLY A 135 -3.23 -14.64 24.37
CA GLY A 135 -3.47 -14.15 25.73
C GLY A 135 -4.64 -14.85 26.43
N LYS A 136 -5.45 -15.62 25.70
CA LYS A 136 -6.65 -16.29 26.24
C LYS A 136 -6.40 -17.76 26.67
N ASN A 137 -5.22 -18.31 26.33
CA ASN A 137 -4.81 -19.69 26.63
C ASN A 137 -3.61 -19.74 27.62
N SER A 138 -3.35 -18.66 28.35
CA SER A 138 -2.38 -18.56 29.45
C SER A 138 -3.11 -18.25 30.74
#